data_AF-A0A9D6SAU3-F1
#
_entry.id   AF-A0A9D6SAU3-F1
#
_cell.length_a   1.000
_cell.length_b   1.000
_cell.length_c   1.000
_cell.angle_alpha   90.00
_cell.angle_beta   90.00
_cell.angle_gamma   90.00
#
_symmetry.space_group_name_H-M   'P 1'
#
loop_
_entity.id
_entity.type
_entity.pdbx_description
1 polymer ?
#
loop_
_entity_poly.entity_id
_entity_poly.type
_entity_poly.pdbx_seq_one_letter_code
_entity_poly.pdbx_strand_id
1 'polypeptide(L)'
;MNETPVITATNREKTTMNRLIFTVSAVLAFATVVLAGDVHVRGYYRSDGTYVRPHVRNAPNASRSDNYGRPSASDRAFGVPAQQRDYDGNGTLNQFDSDDDNDGVLDDNE
;
A
#
# COMPACT_ATOMS: atom_id res chain seq x y z
N MET A 1 -29.12 60.53 1.73
CA MET A 1 -27.75 60.00 1.62
C MET A 1 -27.62 58.90 2.66
N ASN A 2 -27.56 57.64 2.23
CA ASN A 2 -27.40 56.49 3.15
C ASN A 2 -25.93 56.09 3.14
N GLU A 3 -25.22 56.45 4.21
CA GLU A 3 -23.88 55.95 4.51
C GLU A 3 -24.03 54.49 4.98
N THR A 4 -23.43 53.54 4.26
CA THR A 4 -23.39 52.14 4.71
C THR A 4 -22.39 52.00 5.86
N PRO A 5 -22.74 51.31 6.97
CA PRO A 5 -21.81 51.14 8.08
C PRO A 5 -20.63 50.24 7.66
N VAL A 6 -19.41 50.76 7.85
CA VAL A 6 -18.17 49.99 7.67
C VAL A 6 -17.96 49.11 8.89
N ILE A 7 -18.26 47.82 8.76
CA ILE A 7 -18.04 46.86 9.85
C ILE A 7 -16.54 46.51 9.89
N THR A 8 -15.85 46.96 10.95
CA THR A 8 -14.44 46.63 11.18
C THR A 8 -14.34 45.50 12.19
N ALA A 9 -13.75 44.37 11.78
CA ALA A 9 -13.58 43.20 12.64
C ALA A 9 -12.71 43.50 13.86
N THR A 10 -13.10 42.97 15.01
CA THR A 10 -12.41 43.20 16.30
C THR A 10 -11.12 42.39 16.41
N ASN A 11 -10.18 42.79 17.29
CA ASN A 11 -8.91 42.07 17.48
C ASN A 11 -9.09 40.62 17.92
N ARG A 12 -10.16 40.32 18.67
CA ARG A 12 -10.53 38.96 19.06
C ARG A 12 -10.91 38.12 17.83
N GLU A 13 -11.71 38.68 16.93
CA GLU A 13 -12.11 38.03 15.67
C GLU A 13 -10.91 37.81 14.73
N LYS A 14 -10.01 38.79 14.62
CA LYS A 14 -8.74 38.64 13.89
C LYS A 14 -7.86 37.54 14.48
N THR A 15 -7.79 37.44 15.81
CA THR A 15 -6.96 36.42 16.48
C THR A 15 -7.56 35.03 16.31
N THR A 16 -8.89 34.89 16.42
CA THR A 16 -9.57 33.62 16.14
C THR A 16 -9.45 33.22 14.67
N MET A 17 -9.52 34.17 13.76
CA MET A 17 -9.35 33.94 12.31
C MET A 17 -7.91 33.52 11.98
N ASN A 18 -6.90 34.17 12.55
CA ASN A 18 -5.50 33.76 12.37
C ASN A 18 -5.23 32.37 12.93
N ARG A 19 -5.82 32.02 14.08
CA ARG A 19 -5.75 30.67 14.64
C ARG A 19 -6.42 29.66 13.71
N LEU A 20 -7.60 29.97 13.17
CA LEU A 20 -8.32 29.12 12.24
C LEU A 20 -7.50 28.88 10.96
N ILE A 21 -6.96 29.94 10.36
CA ILE A 21 -6.11 29.88 9.17
C ILE A 21 -4.87 29.02 9.46
N PHE A 22 -4.22 29.21 10.60
CA PHE A 22 -3.05 28.44 10.98
C PHE A 22 -3.39 26.95 11.17
N THR A 23 -4.52 26.64 11.81
CA THR A 23 -4.96 25.25 11.98
C THR A 23 -5.31 24.57 10.67
N VAL A 24 -6.01 25.24 9.75
CA VAL A 24 -6.34 24.70 8.42
C VAL A 24 -5.07 24.48 7.61
N SER A 25 -4.14 25.44 7.66
CA SER A 25 -2.86 25.34 6.95
C SER A 25 -2.00 24.19 7.47
N ALA A 26 -1.97 23.97 8.79
CA ALA A 26 -1.26 22.86 9.41
C ALA A 26 -1.87 21.50 9.01
N VAL A 27 -3.19 21.38 8.95
CA VAL A 27 -3.87 20.14 8.49
C VAL A 27 -3.55 19.85 7.03
N LEU A 28 -3.57 20.86 6.14
CA LEU A 28 -3.20 20.66 4.74
C LEU A 28 -1.72 20.29 4.57
N ALA A 29 -0.82 20.85 5.38
CA ALA A 29 0.62 20.58 5.28
C ALA A 29 0.98 19.13 5.64
N PHE A 30 0.15 18.44 6.42
CA PHE A 30 0.35 17.03 6.79
C PHE A 30 -0.48 16.04 5.97
N ALA A 31 -1.25 16.51 4.98
CA ALA A 31 -2.00 15.63 4.10
C ALA A 31 -1.08 14.99 3.06
N THR A 32 -0.52 13.82 3.36
CA THR A 32 0.17 12.98 2.37
C THR A 32 -0.84 12.17 1.58
N VAL A 33 -0.78 12.21 0.24
CA VAL A 33 -1.55 11.31 -0.63
C VAL A 33 -0.67 10.11 -0.97
N VAL A 34 -1.04 8.90 -0.55
CA VAL A 34 -0.39 7.66 -0.97
C VAL A 34 -1.04 7.19 -2.27
N LEU A 35 -0.29 7.16 -3.37
CA LEU A 35 -0.72 6.60 -4.65
C LEU A 35 -0.12 5.19 -4.80
N ALA A 36 -0.89 4.15 -4.45
CA ALA A 36 -0.58 2.78 -4.82
C ALA A 36 -1.14 2.52 -6.24
N GLY A 37 -0.31 2.04 -7.16
CA GLY A 37 -0.70 1.81 -8.55
C GLY A 37 -0.55 0.35 -8.95
N ASP A 38 -1.42 -0.13 -9.84
CA ASP A 38 -1.25 -1.42 -10.50
C ASP A 38 -0.32 -1.27 -11.72
N VAL A 39 0.52 -2.27 -11.98
CA VAL A 39 1.45 -2.32 -13.11
C VAL A 39 0.94 -3.28 -14.16
N HIS A 40 0.72 -2.76 -15.36
CA HIS A 40 0.37 -3.56 -16.53
C HIS A 40 1.63 -4.10 -17.21
N VAL A 41 1.77 -5.41 -17.25
CA VAL A 41 2.86 -6.11 -17.93
C VAL A 41 2.35 -6.58 -19.29
N ARG A 42 3.01 -6.11 -20.37
CA ARG A 42 2.72 -6.55 -21.74
C ARG A 42 3.07 -8.03 -21.91
N GLY A 43 2.41 -8.70 -22.86
CA GLY A 43 2.77 -10.06 -23.22
C GLY A 43 4.17 -10.11 -23.84
N TYR A 44 4.93 -11.18 -23.54
CA TYR A 44 6.28 -11.37 -24.05
C TYR A 44 6.63 -12.86 -24.15
N TYR A 45 7.69 -13.19 -24.89
CA TYR A 45 8.25 -14.54 -24.95
C TYR A 45 9.46 -14.63 -24.01
N ARG A 46 9.53 -15.68 -23.20
CA ARG A 46 10.70 -16.02 -22.39
C ARG A 46 11.82 -16.60 -23.27
N SER A 47 13.03 -16.69 -22.73
CA SER A 47 14.20 -17.24 -23.42
C SER A 47 14.05 -18.73 -23.80
N ASP A 48 13.18 -19.46 -23.10
CA ASP A 48 12.79 -20.84 -23.40
C ASP A 48 11.73 -20.96 -24.53
N GLY A 49 11.25 -19.84 -25.07
CA GLY A 49 10.20 -19.78 -26.09
C GLY A 49 8.76 -19.78 -25.55
N THR A 50 8.56 -19.85 -24.23
CA THR A 50 7.22 -19.84 -23.63
C THR A 50 6.58 -18.45 -23.72
N TYR A 51 5.37 -18.36 -24.29
CA TYR A 51 4.60 -17.11 -24.33
C TYR A 51 3.95 -16.80 -22.97
N VAL A 52 4.20 -15.60 -22.47
CA VAL A 52 3.59 -15.04 -21.27
C VAL A 52 2.51 -14.06 -21.68
N ARG A 53 1.26 -14.35 -21.32
CA ARG A 53 0.13 -13.46 -21.58
C ARG A 53 0.25 -12.13 -20.80
N PRO A 54 -0.28 -11.02 -21.33
CA PRO A 54 -0.37 -9.78 -20.58
C PRO A 54 -1.11 -9.98 -19.27
N HIS A 55 -0.66 -9.34 -18.21
CA HIS A 55 -1.28 -9.42 -16.90
C HIS A 55 -1.03 -8.13 -16.10
N VAL A 56 -1.84 -7.95 -15.06
CA VAL A 56 -1.67 -6.86 -14.10
C VAL A 56 -1.04 -7.45 -12.83
N ARG A 57 -0.04 -6.75 -12.29
CA ARG A 57 0.59 -7.04 -11.00
C ARG A 57 0.55 -5.79 -10.13
N ASN A 58 0.65 -5.94 -8.81
CA ASN A 58 0.78 -4.79 -7.91
C ASN A 58 2.06 -4.00 -8.27
N ALA A 59 2.06 -2.67 -8.06
CA ALA A 59 3.31 -1.93 -8.14
C ALA A 59 4.33 -2.53 -7.19
N PRO A 60 5.62 -2.55 -7.59
CA PRO A 60 6.70 -2.83 -6.67
C PRO A 60 6.55 -1.90 -5.46
N ASN A 61 6.35 -2.48 -4.30
CA ASN A 61 6.40 -1.79 -3.02
C ASN A 61 7.46 -2.50 -2.15
N ALA A 62 7.91 -1.86 -1.07
CA ALA A 62 8.83 -2.48 -0.12
C ALA A 62 8.10 -3.39 0.90
N SER A 63 6.80 -3.63 0.70
CA SER A 63 5.99 -4.43 1.60
C SER A 63 6.09 -5.89 1.18
N ARG A 64 6.49 -6.76 2.11
CA ARG A 64 6.48 -8.21 1.85
C ARG A 64 5.13 -8.83 2.15
N SER A 65 4.28 -8.13 2.91
CA SER A 65 2.99 -8.63 3.39
C SER A 65 2.04 -9.06 2.26
N ASP A 66 2.22 -8.53 1.06
CA ASP A 66 1.42 -8.79 -0.14
C ASP A 66 2.16 -9.61 -1.21
N ASN A 67 3.37 -10.12 -0.93
CA ASN A 67 4.14 -10.93 -1.89
C ASN A 67 3.83 -12.44 -1.86
N TYR A 68 2.93 -12.90 -0.98
CA TYR A 68 2.60 -14.33 -0.83
C TYR A 68 1.79 -14.91 -2.00
N GLY A 69 1.49 -14.16 -3.05
CA GLY A 69 0.74 -14.64 -4.22
C GLY A 69 -0.72 -15.02 -3.92
N ARG A 70 -1.35 -15.75 -4.85
CA ARG A 70 -2.76 -16.16 -4.70
C ARG A 70 -2.87 -17.44 -3.86
N PRO A 71 -3.90 -17.57 -3.01
CA PRO A 71 -4.20 -18.84 -2.33
C PRO A 71 -4.43 -19.95 -3.37
N SER A 72 -3.93 -21.16 -3.07
CA SER A 72 -4.16 -22.36 -3.88
C SER A 72 -5.64 -22.78 -3.80
N ALA A 73 -6.06 -23.75 -4.62
CA ALA A 73 -7.45 -24.22 -4.59
C ALA A 73 -7.81 -24.85 -3.23
N SER A 74 -6.88 -25.60 -2.62
CA SER A 74 -7.04 -26.16 -1.28
C SER A 74 -7.09 -25.04 -0.24
N ASP A 75 -6.20 -24.05 -0.33
CA ASP A 75 -6.16 -22.94 0.65
C ASP A 75 -7.49 -22.17 0.65
N ARG A 76 -8.09 -21.93 -0.52
CA ARG A 76 -9.42 -21.29 -0.63
C ARG A 76 -10.53 -22.13 -0.04
N ALA A 77 -10.45 -23.46 -0.17
CA ALA A 77 -11.45 -24.37 0.37
C ALA A 77 -11.43 -24.39 1.91
N PHE A 78 -10.27 -24.17 2.52
CA PHE A 78 -10.08 -24.14 3.97
C PHE A 78 -9.98 -22.72 4.55
N GLY A 79 -10.11 -21.68 3.72
CA GLY A 79 -10.02 -20.28 4.15
C GLY A 79 -8.63 -19.85 4.61
N VAL A 80 -7.58 -20.58 4.22
CA VAL A 80 -6.20 -20.29 4.61
C VAL A 80 -5.69 -19.15 3.72
N PRO A 81 -5.39 -17.97 4.26
CA PRO A 81 -4.75 -16.91 3.50
C PRO A 81 -3.32 -17.34 3.12
N ALA A 82 -2.81 -16.80 2.01
CA ALA A 82 -1.51 -17.15 1.46
C ALA A 82 -0.33 -17.00 2.45
N GLN A 83 -0.45 -16.09 3.42
CA GLN A 83 0.52 -15.83 4.49
C GLN A 83 0.57 -16.92 5.56
N GLN A 84 -0.49 -17.71 5.70
CA GLN A 84 -0.62 -18.80 6.67
C GLN A 84 -0.29 -20.17 6.05
N ARG A 85 0.39 -20.18 4.90
CA ARG A 85 0.96 -21.41 4.35
C ARG A 85 2.21 -21.81 5.14
N ASP A 86 2.56 -23.07 5.02
CA ASP A 86 3.77 -23.72 5.52
C ASP A 86 4.29 -24.52 4.31
N TYR A 87 5.13 -23.89 3.48
CA TYR A 87 5.46 -24.38 2.13
C TYR A 87 6.42 -25.57 2.17
N ASP A 88 7.32 -25.63 3.13
CA ASP A 88 8.23 -26.74 3.36
C ASP A 88 7.70 -27.78 4.38
N GLY A 89 6.63 -27.45 5.11
CA GLY A 89 5.96 -28.36 6.05
C GLY A 89 6.68 -28.50 7.38
N ASN A 90 7.52 -27.54 7.76
CA ASN A 90 8.32 -27.60 8.98
C ASN A 90 7.56 -27.20 10.25
N GLY A 91 6.31 -26.72 10.11
CA GLY A 91 5.45 -26.26 11.20
C GLY A 91 5.54 -24.76 11.48
N THR A 92 6.38 -24.04 10.73
CA THR A 92 6.48 -22.57 10.72
C THR A 92 5.68 -22.05 9.54
N LEU A 93 4.86 -21.02 9.78
CA LEU A 93 4.12 -20.40 8.68
C LEU A 93 5.08 -19.52 7.88
N ASN A 94 4.96 -19.45 6.55
CA ASN A 94 5.83 -18.63 5.68
C ASN A 94 5.95 -17.17 6.16
N GLN A 95 4.93 -16.59 6.79
CA GLN A 95 5.04 -15.21 7.35
C GLN A 95 6.01 -15.06 8.53
N PHE A 96 6.38 -16.18 9.15
CA PHE A 96 7.32 -16.29 10.28
C PHE A 96 8.53 -17.14 9.93
N ASP A 97 8.59 -17.68 8.71
CA ASP A 97 9.75 -18.39 8.20
C ASP A 97 10.68 -17.40 7.49
N SER A 98 11.98 -17.67 7.59
CA SER A 98 13.02 -16.86 6.95
C SER A 98 13.62 -17.52 5.71
N ASP A 99 13.28 -18.78 5.48
CA ASP A 99 13.65 -19.61 4.34
C ASP A 99 12.44 -20.52 4.07
N ASP A 100 11.44 -19.99 3.36
CA ASP A 100 10.10 -20.57 3.31
C ASP A 100 10.01 -21.90 2.53
N ASP A 101 11.03 -22.24 1.74
CA ASP A 101 11.18 -23.52 1.05
C ASP A 101 12.39 -24.36 1.51
N ASN A 102 13.15 -23.86 2.48
CA ASN A 102 14.30 -24.53 3.10
C ASN A 102 15.38 -24.96 2.09
N ASP A 103 15.59 -24.15 1.03
CA ASP A 103 16.61 -24.40 0.02
C ASP A 103 18.02 -23.92 0.43
N GLY A 104 18.12 -23.23 1.58
CA GLY A 104 19.34 -22.67 2.13
C GLY A 104 19.64 -21.23 1.71
N VAL A 105 18.73 -20.58 0.98
CA VAL A 105 18.73 -19.16 0.66
C VAL A 105 17.60 -18.50 1.44
N LEU A 106 17.92 -17.44 2.20
CA LEU A 106 16.87 -16.68 2.89
C LEU A 106 15.98 -15.97 1.86
N ASP A 107 14.67 -15.86 2.11
CA ASP A 107 13.68 -15.15 1.28
C ASP A 107 14.11 -13.71 0.92
N ASP A 108 14.94 -13.10 1.78
CA ASP A 108 15.52 -11.77 1.58
C ASP A 108 16.52 -11.69 0.43
N ASN A 109 17.04 -12.84 0.00
CA ASN A 109 18.16 -13.01 -0.93
C ASN A 109 17.77 -13.81 -2.18
N GLU A 110 16.50 -14.13 -2.38
CA GLU A 110 15.94 -14.72 -3.61
C GLU A 110 15.66 -13.67 -4.70
#